data_AF-A0A9P8IXD6-F1
#
_entry.id   AF-A0A9P8IXD6-F1
#
_cell.length_a   1.000
_cell.length_b   1.000
_cell.length_c   1.000
_cell.angle_alpha   90.00
_cell.angle_beta   90.00
_cell.angle_gamma   90.00
#
_symmetry.space_group_name_H-M   'P 1'
#
loop_
_entity.id
_entity.type
_entity.pdbx_description
1 polymer ?
#
loop_
_entity_poly.entity_id
_entity_poly.type
_entity_poly.pdbx_seq_one_letter_code
_entity_poly.pdbx_strand_id
1 'polypeptide(L)'
;ADGGIQNVGHIVKGLALGASTVMMGGLLAGTTESPGESFVSREGQLVKAYRGMGSIDAMEDKKAGVGSTNPNDPKASNAGTARYFSEGDRLLVAQGVSGSVLDRGSVTKFVPYLISGVQHSLQDIGVTSLTALRQGVIDGEVRFELRTVSAQAEGNVHGLHSFDKKLYA
;
A
#
# COMPACT_ATOMS: atom_id res chain seq x y z
N ALA A 1 0.65 2.49 10.93
CA ALA A 1 -0.20 1.46 10.30
C ALA A 1 0.50 0.99 9.03
N ASP A 2 0.75 -0.32 8.91
CA ASP A 2 1.46 -0.91 7.78
C ASP A 2 0.58 -2.00 7.14
N GLY A 3 0.39 -1.92 5.82
CA GLY A 3 -0.51 -2.80 5.07
C GLY A 3 -1.98 -2.38 5.05
N GLY A 4 -2.72 -2.83 4.01
CA GLY A 4 -4.17 -2.61 3.87
C GLY A 4 -4.60 -1.22 3.37
N ILE A 5 -3.67 -0.30 3.14
CA ILE A 5 -3.96 1.06 2.66
C ILE A 5 -4.16 1.06 1.15
N GLN A 6 -5.38 1.36 0.70
CA GLN A 6 -5.76 1.37 -0.73
C GLN A 6 -6.27 2.73 -1.22
N ASN A 7 -6.63 3.63 -0.31
CA ASN A 7 -7.20 4.94 -0.61
C ASN A 7 -6.95 5.91 0.55
N VAL A 8 -7.19 7.20 0.31
CA VAL A 8 -7.06 8.29 1.31
C VAL A 8 -7.87 8.01 2.58
N GLY A 9 -9.08 7.46 2.44
CA GLY A 9 -9.92 7.13 3.59
C GLY A 9 -9.27 6.10 4.53
N HIS A 10 -8.51 5.13 4.00
CA HIS A 10 -7.76 4.18 4.84
C HIS A 10 -6.60 4.85 5.58
N ILE A 11 -5.93 5.82 4.94
CA ILE A 11 -4.88 6.62 5.58
C ILE A 11 -5.45 7.35 6.80
N VAL A 12 -6.54 8.10 6.59
CA VAL A 12 -7.17 8.92 7.63
C VAL A 12 -7.70 8.05 8.76
N LYS A 13 -8.35 6.92 8.46
CA LYS A 13 -8.79 5.94 9.47
C LYS A 13 -7.61 5.38 10.27
N GLY A 14 -6.51 5.03 9.61
CA GLY A 14 -5.31 4.55 10.29
C GLY A 14 -4.74 5.58 11.27
N LEU A 15 -4.72 6.86 10.88
CA LEU A 15 -4.27 7.97 11.72
C LEU A 15 -5.25 8.23 12.87
N ALA A 16 -6.56 8.22 12.60
CA ALA A 16 -7.60 8.41 13.60
C ALA A 16 -7.60 7.29 14.66
N LEU A 17 -7.28 6.05 14.27
CA LEU A 17 -7.10 4.92 15.19
C LEU A 17 -5.77 4.96 15.97
N GLY A 18 -5.01 6.06 15.88
CA GLY A 18 -3.86 6.32 16.71
C GLY A 18 -2.50 6.06 16.06
N ALA A 19 -2.43 5.70 14.78
CA ALA A 19 -1.13 5.61 14.10
C ALA A 19 -0.52 7.01 13.91
N SER A 20 0.79 7.15 14.14
CA SER A 20 1.51 8.41 13.84
C SER A 20 1.81 8.56 12.34
N THR A 21 2.08 7.44 11.66
CA THR A 21 2.37 7.39 10.23
C THR A 21 1.76 6.15 9.59
N VAL A 22 1.63 6.17 8.26
CA VAL A 22 1.16 5.03 7.45
C VAL A 22 2.22 4.60 6.45
N MET A 23 2.35 3.30 6.22
CA MET A 23 3.23 2.73 5.20
C MET A 23 2.37 2.16 4.06
N MET A 24 2.79 2.43 2.83
CA MET A 24 2.04 2.09 1.62
C MET A 24 2.93 1.32 0.65
N GLY A 25 2.66 0.03 0.46
CA GLY A 25 3.29 -0.80 -0.56
C GLY A 25 2.51 -0.73 -1.88
N GLY A 26 1.43 -1.49 -1.97
CA GLY A 26 0.66 -1.66 -3.22
C GLY A 26 0.13 -0.36 -3.85
N LEU A 27 -0.14 0.68 -3.07
CA LEU A 27 -0.59 1.98 -3.60
C LEU A 27 0.52 2.73 -4.36
N LEU A 28 1.78 2.57 -3.95
CA LEU A 28 2.95 3.19 -4.57
C LEU A 28 3.66 2.25 -5.57
N ALA A 29 3.35 0.95 -5.55
CA ALA A 29 3.98 -0.03 -6.42
C ALA A 29 3.70 0.14 -7.92
N GLY A 30 2.62 0.86 -8.27
CA GLY A 30 2.27 1.16 -9.65
C GLY A 30 2.86 2.46 -10.17
N THR A 31 3.75 3.13 -9.44
CA THR A 31 4.26 4.44 -9.87
C THR A 31 5.47 4.33 -10.80
N THR A 32 5.75 5.39 -11.55
CA THR A 32 6.91 5.44 -12.45
C THR A 32 8.24 5.22 -11.73
N GLU A 33 8.37 5.74 -10.51
CA GLU A 33 9.60 5.67 -9.71
C GLU A 33 9.78 4.32 -8.98
N SER A 34 8.72 3.50 -8.89
CA SER A 34 8.85 2.16 -8.31
C SER A 34 9.76 1.28 -9.17
N PRO A 35 10.44 0.27 -8.62
CA PRO A 35 11.34 -0.59 -9.40
C PRO A 35 10.58 -1.49 -10.37
N GLY A 36 11.18 -1.79 -11.53
CA GLY A 36 10.63 -2.66 -12.57
C GLY A 36 10.02 -1.90 -13.75
N GLU A 37 9.77 -2.61 -14.85
CA GLU A 37 9.17 -2.05 -16.06
C GLU A 37 7.66 -2.28 -16.09
N SER A 38 6.92 -1.31 -16.64
CA SER A 38 5.49 -1.44 -16.87
C SER A 38 5.26 -2.25 -18.15
N PHE A 39 4.28 -3.15 -18.12
CA PHE A 39 3.89 -3.98 -19.26
C PHE A 39 2.38 -3.93 -19.47
N VAL A 40 1.94 -4.28 -20.68
CA VAL A 40 0.50 -4.33 -21.00
C VAL A 40 -0.06 -5.66 -20.55
N SER A 41 -1.07 -5.63 -19.69
CA SER A 41 -1.79 -6.82 -19.24
C SER A 41 -2.57 -7.47 -20.38
N ARG A 42 -3.03 -8.71 -20.18
CA ARG A 42 -3.90 -9.39 -21.15
C ARG A 42 -5.21 -8.64 -21.44
N GLU A 43 -5.59 -7.72 -20.57
CA GLU A 43 -6.78 -6.89 -20.65
C GLU A 43 -6.51 -5.52 -21.30
N GLY A 44 -5.28 -5.29 -21.81
CA GLY A 44 -4.89 -4.06 -22.47
C GLY A 44 -4.55 -2.90 -21.54
N GLN A 45 -4.38 -3.16 -20.23
CA GLN A 45 -4.09 -2.13 -19.24
C GLN A 45 -2.59 -2.09 -18.92
N LEU A 46 -2.03 -0.88 -18.75
CA LEU A 46 -0.65 -0.72 -18.32
C LEU A 46 -0.53 -1.08 -16.83
N VAL A 47 0.25 -2.11 -16.54
CA VAL A 47 0.43 -2.66 -15.19
C VAL A 47 1.91 -2.84 -14.87
N LYS A 48 2.22 -3.00 -13.59
CA LYS A 48 3.56 -3.25 -13.08
C LYS A 48 3.57 -4.45 -12.14
N ALA A 49 4.64 -5.24 -12.18
CA ALA A 49 4.77 -6.40 -11.32
C ALA A 49 4.89 -5.97 -9.85
N TYR A 50 4.10 -6.58 -8.97
CA TYR A 50 4.17 -6.37 -7.53
C TYR A 50 4.17 -7.72 -6.82
N ARG A 51 5.12 -7.93 -5.92
CA ARG A 51 5.26 -9.19 -5.19
C ARG A 51 5.54 -8.93 -3.72
N GLY A 52 4.95 -9.75 -2.86
CA GLY A 52 5.30 -9.78 -1.44
C GLY A 52 6.67 -10.41 -1.24
N MET A 53 7.44 -9.91 -0.27
CA MET A 53 8.78 -10.44 0.03
C MET A 53 8.78 -11.92 0.48
N GLY A 54 7.63 -12.45 0.91
CA GLY A 54 7.43 -13.86 1.23
C GLY A 54 6.86 -14.70 0.07
N SER A 55 6.83 -14.20 -1.17
CA SER A 55 6.43 -14.99 -2.34
C SER A 55 7.58 -15.86 -2.85
N ILE A 56 7.26 -16.96 -3.53
CA ILE A 56 8.26 -17.88 -4.10
C ILE A 56 9.21 -17.16 -5.04
N ASP A 57 8.67 -16.35 -5.96
CA ASP A 57 9.49 -15.58 -6.91
C ASP A 57 10.46 -14.63 -6.19
N ALA A 58 10.05 -14.02 -5.07
CA ALA A 58 10.94 -13.16 -4.29
C ALA A 58 12.02 -13.95 -3.52
N MET A 59 11.70 -15.19 -3.12
CA MET A 59 12.61 -16.10 -2.43
C MET A 59 13.65 -16.73 -3.40
N GLU A 60 13.22 -17.10 -4.60
CA GLU A 60 14.06 -17.74 -5.62
C GLU A 60 15.03 -16.75 -6.26
N ASP A 61 14.57 -15.53 -6.58
CA ASP A 61 15.41 -14.46 -7.13
C ASP A 61 16.59 -14.07 -6.22
N LYS A 62 16.54 -14.40 -4.91
CA LYS A 62 17.62 -14.12 -3.96
C LYS A 62 18.45 -15.34 -3.58
N LYS A 63 17.98 -16.56 -3.87
CA LYS A 63 18.85 -17.77 -3.90
C LYS A 63 19.73 -17.76 -5.14
N ALA A 64 19.23 -17.22 -6.26
CA ALA A 64 20.03 -16.92 -7.45
C ALA A 64 20.72 -15.56 -7.27
N GLY A 65 21.82 -15.52 -6.49
CA GLY A 65 22.63 -14.32 -6.30
C GLY A 65 23.21 -13.76 -7.59
N VAL A 66 22.42 -12.98 -8.34
CA VAL A 66 22.92 -12.01 -9.30
C VAL A 66 23.46 -10.83 -8.47
N GLY A 67 24.72 -10.93 -8.04
CA GLY A 67 25.45 -9.77 -7.52
C GLY A 67 26.53 -9.96 -6.46
N SER A 68 26.83 -11.17 -5.98
CA SER A 68 28.07 -11.37 -5.19
C SER A 68 28.88 -12.55 -5.70
N THR A 69 29.97 -12.23 -6.38
CA THR A 69 31.05 -13.17 -6.73
C THR A 69 31.93 -13.51 -5.53
N ASN A 70 31.55 -13.12 -4.30
CA ASN A 70 32.28 -13.45 -3.09
C ASN A 70 31.34 -14.07 -2.03
N PRO A 71 31.55 -15.33 -1.63
CA PRO A 71 30.79 -15.96 -0.54
C PRO A 71 31.05 -15.32 0.84
N ASN A 72 31.99 -14.38 0.94
CA ASN A 72 32.34 -13.64 2.16
C ASN A 72 31.92 -12.16 2.14
N ASP A 73 31.06 -11.72 1.21
CA ASP A 73 30.58 -10.33 1.22
C ASP A 73 29.36 -10.18 2.18
N PRO A 74 29.50 -9.49 3.33
CA PRO A 74 28.41 -9.31 4.29
C PRO A 74 27.27 -8.41 3.77
N LYS A 75 27.35 -7.89 2.53
CA LYS A 75 26.34 -7.01 1.93
C LYS A 75 25.14 -7.72 1.29
N ALA A 76 25.02 -9.04 1.40
CA ALA A 76 23.85 -9.80 0.91
C ALA A 76 22.72 -9.97 1.94
N SER A 77 22.88 -9.52 3.19
CA SER A 77 21.81 -9.62 4.20
C SER A 77 20.86 -8.42 4.12
N ASN A 78 19.86 -8.50 3.24
CA ASN A 78 18.70 -7.61 3.36
C ASN A 78 17.79 -8.11 4.49
N ALA A 79 17.35 -7.20 5.36
CA ALA A 79 16.61 -7.48 6.61
C ALA A 79 15.28 -8.26 6.45
N GLY A 80 14.85 -8.55 5.22
CA GLY A 80 13.71 -9.43 4.95
C GLY A 80 14.04 -10.90 5.21
N THR A 81 15.27 -11.35 4.90
CA THR A 81 15.61 -12.77 5.00
C THR A 81 15.69 -13.22 6.46
N ALA A 82 16.30 -12.41 7.33
CA ALA A 82 16.38 -12.71 8.76
C ALA A 82 15.05 -12.57 9.52
N ARG A 83 14.06 -11.84 8.97
CA ARG A 83 12.74 -11.64 9.60
C ARG A 83 11.70 -12.67 9.17
N TYR A 84 11.83 -13.24 7.97
CA TYR A 84 10.88 -14.21 7.43
C TYR A 84 11.44 -15.65 7.34
N PHE A 85 12.73 -15.89 7.65
CA PHE A 85 13.33 -17.22 7.58
C PHE A 85 14.25 -17.55 8.77
N SER A 86 14.21 -18.82 9.18
CA SER A 86 15.30 -19.50 9.88
C SER A 86 16.27 -20.03 8.81
N GLU A 87 17.58 -19.78 8.94
CA GLU A 87 18.61 -19.99 7.90
C GLU A 87 18.81 -21.45 7.40
N GLY A 88 17.93 -22.40 7.71
CA GLY A 88 18.14 -23.84 7.47
C GLY A 88 17.04 -24.62 6.73
N ASP A 89 15.88 -24.03 6.39
CA ASP A 89 14.76 -24.82 5.85
C ASP A 89 14.86 -25.11 4.35
N ARG A 90 14.81 -26.40 3.99
CA ARG A 90 14.80 -26.91 2.60
C ARG A 90 13.47 -26.66 1.89
N LEU A 91 12.37 -26.54 2.63
CA LEU A 91 11.03 -26.32 2.11
C LEU A 91 10.67 -24.84 2.24
N LEU A 92 10.52 -24.14 1.12
CA LEU A 92 10.05 -22.76 1.11
C LEU A 92 8.52 -22.74 1.22
N VAL A 93 8.00 -22.18 2.31
CA VAL A 93 6.55 -21.96 2.49
C VAL A 93 6.23 -20.51 2.14
N ALA A 94 5.48 -20.30 1.07
CA ALA A 94 5.10 -18.96 0.64
C ALA A 94 4.13 -18.31 1.65
N GLN A 95 4.44 -17.08 2.07
CA GLN A 95 3.58 -16.23 2.92
C GLN A 95 3.10 -14.98 2.16
N GLY A 96 3.49 -14.85 0.88
CA GLY A 96 3.10 -13.76 0.00
C GLY A 96 2.80 -14.27 -1.40
N VAL A 97 2.14 -13.42 -2.18
CA VAL A 97 1.80 -13.69 -3.58
C VAL A 97 2.54 -12.73 -4.50
N SER A 98 2.69 -13.14 -5.75
CA SER A 98 3.14 -12.29 -6.85
C SER A 98 1.93 -11.94 -7.73
N GLY A 99 1.88 -10.70 -8.21
CA GLY A 99 0.80 -10.21 -9.04
C GLY A 99 1.21 -8.95 -9.80
N SER A 100 0.22 -8.20 -10.27
CA SER A 100 0.43 -6.92 -10.94
C SER A 100 -0.50 -5.85 -10.40
N VAL A 101 -0.07 -4.60 -10.46
CA VAL A 101 -0.82 -3.42 -10.05
C VAL A 101 -0.94 -2.46 -11.22
N LEU A 102 -2.06 -1.73 -11.30
CA LEU A 102 -2.26 -0.73 -12.34
C LEU A 102 -1.26 0.42 -12.23
N ASP A 103 -0.83 0.94 -13.37
CA ASP A 103 -0.03 2.14 -13.42
C ASP A 103 -0.77 3.34 -12.78
N ARG A 104 -0.05 4.09 -11.96
CA ARG A 104 -0.53 5.28 -11.25
C ARG A 104 0.21 6.54 -11.69
N GLY A 105 1.14 6.43 -12.64
CA GLY A 105 2.00 7.53 -13.05
C GLY A 105 3.01 7.94 -11.97
N SER A 106 3.50 9.17 -12.04
CA SER A 106 4.58 9.64 -11.16
C SER A 106 4.10 9.95 -9.73
N VAL A 107 4.92 9.56 -8.76
CA VAL A 107 4.81 9.93 -7.33
C VAL A 107 4.71 11.44 -7.17
N THR A 108 5.36 12.23 -8.03
CA THR A 108 5.35 13.70 -7.98
C THR A 108 3.96 14.30 -8.11
N LYS A 109 3.04 13.62 -8.81
CA LYS A 109 1.63 14.02 -8.91
C LYS A 109 0.76 13.29 -7.89
N PHE A 110 1.06 12.01 -7.66
CA PHE A 110 0.24 11.17 -6.82
C PHE A 110 0.33 11.50 -5.33
N VAL A 111 1.51 11.85 -4.80
CA VAL A 111 1.66 12.20 -3.38
C VAL A 111 0.98 13.53 -3.03
N PRO A 112 1.08 14.61 -3.82
CA PRO A 112 0.29 15.81 -3.58
C PRO A 112 -1.22 15.56 -3.57
N TYR A 113 -1.73 14.66 -4.41
CA TYR A 113 -3.12 14.21 -4.37
C TYR A 113 -3.47 13.56 -3.02
N LEU A 114 -2.63 12.64 -2.53
CA LEU A 114 -2.84 11.99 -1.23
C LEU A 114 -2.81 13.00 -0.08
N ILE A 115 -1.86 13.94 -0.09
CA ILE A 115 -1.76 15.00 0.93
C ILE A 115 -3.01 15.87 0.93
N SER A 116 -3.44 16.34 -0.24
CA SER A 116 -4.64 17.18 -0.38
C SER A 116 -5.90 16.42 0.06
N GLY A 117 -6.00 15.14 -0.29
CA GLY A 117 -7.09 14.30 0.16
C GLY A 117 -7.14 14.12 1.68
N VAL A 118 -5.98 13.96 2.33
CA VAL A 118 -5.91 13.89 3.80
C VAL A 118 -6.32 15.23 4.41
N GLN A 119 -5.85 16.36 3.86
CA GLN A 119 -6.23 17.71 4.32
C GLN A 119 -7.74 17.95 4.24
N HIS A 120 -8.38 17.63 3.10
CA HIS A 120 -9.83 17.71 2.98
C HIS A 120 -10.55 16.78 3.95
N SER A 121 -10.03 15.56 4.18
CA SER A 121 -10.63 14.65 5.16
C SER A 121 -10.56 15.20 6.59
N LEU A 122 -9.46 15.87 6.96
CA LEU A 122 -9.34 16.53 8.26
C LEU A 122 -10.31 17.71 8.36
N GLN A 123 -10.49 18.46 7.28
CA GLN A 123 -11.46 19.55 7.20
C GLN A 123 -12.90 19.04 7.40
N ASP A 124 -13.29 17.95 6.73
CA ASP A 124 -14.62 17.35 6.87
C ASP A 124 -14.87 16.81 8.29
N ILE A 125 -13.83 16.31 8.96
CA ILE A 125 -13.88 15.89 10.37
C ILE A 125 -13.94 17.11 11.32
N GLY A 126 -13.52 18.29 10.86
CA GLY A 126 -13.50 19.53 11.65
C GLY A 126 -12.21 19.75 12.46
N VAL A 127 -11.10 19.13 12.06
CA VAL A 127 -9.80 19.22 12.77
C VAL A 127 -8.73 19.87 11.91
N THR A 128 -7.85 20.67 12.54
CA THR A 128 -6.84 21.48 11.82
C THR A 128 -5.46 20.84 11.73
N SER A 129 -5.23 19.75 12.46
CA SER A 129 -3.94 19.04 12.45
C SER A 129 -4.09 17.58 12.87
N LEU A 130 -3.07 16.76 12.58
CA LEU A 130 -3.04 15.36 13.04
C LEU A 130 -2.97 15.23 14.56
N THR A 131 -2.32 16.19 15.24
CA THR A 131 -2.30 16.24 16.71
C THR A 131 -3.70 16.50 17.25
N ALA A 132 -4.43 17.46 16.65
CA ALA A 132 -5.81 17.75 17.01
C ALA A 132 -6.73 16.56 16.72
N LEU A 133 -6.56 15.86 15.60
CA LEU A 133 -7.29 14.63 15.31
C LEU A 133 -7.08 13.59 16.41
N ARG A 134 -5.82 13.32 16.79
CA ARG A 134 -5.52 12.33 17.83
C ARG A 134 -6.14 12.73 19.18
N GLN A 135 -6.00 13.99 19.56
CA GLN A 135 -6.54 14.48 20.83
C GLN A 135 -8.08 14.43 20.83
N GLY A 136 -8.74 14.90 19.77
CA GLY A 136 -10.20 14.84 19.64
C GLY A 136 -10.76 13.42 19.62
N VAL A 137 -10.00 12.43 19.13
CA VAL A 137 -10.39 11.02 19.26
C VAL A 137 -10.26 10.52 20.71
N ILE A 138 -9.18 10.87 21.41
CA ILE A 138 -8.95 10.48 22.81
C ILE A 138 -10.01 11.09 23.74
N ASP A 139 -10.34 12.37 23.51
CA ASP A 139 -11.31 13.13 24.31
C ASP A 139 -12.76 12.75 23.96
N GLY A 140 -12.97 11.97 22.89
CA GLY A 140 -14.28 11.50 22.46
C GLY A 140 -15.12 12.52 21.70
N GLU A 141 -14.52 13.65 21.29
CA GLU A 141 -15.13 14.68 20.44
C GLU A 141 -15.32 14.17 19.01
N VAL A 142 -14.32 13.47 18.46
CA VAL A 142 -14.42 12.80 17.16
C VAL A 142 -15.22 11.51 17.34
N ARG A 143 -16.33 11.40 16.60
CA ARG A 143 -17.27 10.27 16.69
C ARG A 143 -17.09 9.31 15.51
N PHE A 144 -17.42 8.05 15.75
CA PHE A 144 -17.34 6.98 14.77
C PHE A 144 -18.67 6.24 14.67
N GLU A 145 -18.95 5.71 13.48
CA GLU A 145 -20.14 4.89 13.22
C GLU A 145 -19.72 3.58 12.55
N LEU A 146 -20.31 2.47 13.01
CA LEU A 146 -20.06 1.16 12.41
C LEU A 146 -20.88 1.01 11.13
N ARG A 147 -20.25 0.49 10.07
CA ARG A 147 -20.91 0.26 8.79
C ARG A 147 -21.14 -1.22 8.55
N THR A 148 -22.41 -1.61 8.48
CA THR A 148 -22.83 -2.96 8.04
C THR A 148 -22.37 -3.21 6.60
N VAL A 149 -22.41 -4.47 6.15
CA VAL A 149 -22.03 -4.83 4.78
C VAL A 149 -22.89 -4.09 3.75
N SER A 150 -24.19 -3.93 4.00
CA SER A 150 -25.08 -3.16 3.12
C SER A 150 -24.70 -1.68 3.06
N ALA A 151 -24.40 -1.05 4.21
CA ALA A 151 -23.94 0.33 4.25
C ALA A 151 -22.56 0.53 3.59
N GLN A 152 -21.73 -0.50 3.55
CA GLN A 152 -20.46 -0.49 2.79
C GLN A 152 -20.72 -0.52 1.29
N ALA A 153 -21.62 -1.38 0.83
CA ALA A 153 -22.03 -1.45 -0.58
C ALA A 153 -22.66 -0.12 -1.03
N GLU A 154 -23.54 0.46 -0.22
CA GLU A 154 -24.19 1.76 -0.49
C GLU A 154 -23.20 2.94 -0.50
N GLY A 155 -22.19 2.95 0.37
CA GLY A 155 -21.22 4.05 0.34
C GLY A 155 -20.17 3.93 -0.78
N ASN A 156 -20.20 2.88 -1.60
CA ASN A 156 -19.37 2.76 -2.80
C ASN A 156 -20.18 3.16 -4.05
N VAL A 157 -19.55 3.20 -5.23
CA VAL A 157 -20.30 3.42 -6.47
C VAL A 157 -21.24 2.24 -6.71
N HIS A 158 -22.55 2.48 -6.79
CA HIS A 158 -23.58 1.47 -7.05
C HIS A 158 -24.70 2.02 -7.94
N GLY A 159 -25.48 1.14 -8.57
CA GLY A 159 -26.67 1.52 -9.35
C GLY A 159 -26.41 2.17 -10.71
N LEU A 160 -25.19 2.08 -11.25
CA LEU A 160 -24.81 2.62 -12.55
C LEU A 160 -24.59 1.51 -13.58
N HIS A 161 -24.92 1.78 -14.85
CA HIS A 161 -24.63 0.86 -15.97
C HIS A 161 -23.12 0.80 -16.28
N SER A 162 -22.44 1.94 -16.23
CA SER A 162 -20.99 2.07 -16.35
C SER A 162 -20.50 3.31 -15.60
N PHE A 163 -19.23 3.32 -15.18
CA PHE A 163 -18.59 4.48 -14.56
C PHE A 163 -17.09 4.49 -14.87
N ASP A 164 -16.50 5.68 -14.87
CA ASP A 164 -15.06 5.88 -14.97
C ASP A 164 -14.57 6.56 -13.69
N LYS A 165 -13.60 5.96 -13.01
CA LYS A 165 -13.11 6.42 -11.71
C LYS A 165 -11.77 7.15 -11.87
N LYS A 166 -11.86 8.42 -12.30
CA LYS A 166 -10.71 9.35 -12.31
C LYS A 166 -10.56 9.97 -10.93
N LEU A 167 -9.40 9.75 -10.30
CA LEU A 167 -9.14 10.18 -8.92
C LEU A 167 -8.53 11.58 -8.81
N TYR A 168 -7.74 11.98 -9.80
CA TYR A 168 -7.08 13.28 -9.90
C TYR A 168 -6.74 13.58 -11.36
N ALA A 169 -6.50 14.85 -11.66
CA ALA A 169 -6.06 15.36 -12.96
C ALA A 169 -4.83 16.25 -12.77
#